data_AF-A0A497N8R0-F1
#
_entry.id   AF-A0A497N8R0-F1
#
_cell.length_a   1.000
_cell.length_b   1.000
_cell.length_c   1.000
_cell.angle_alpha   90.00
_cell.angle_beta   90.00
_cell.angle_gamma   90.00
#
_symmetry.space_group_name_H-M   'P 1'
#
loop_
_entity.id
_entity.type
_entity.pdbx_description
1 polymer ?
#
loop_
_entity_poly.entity_id
_entity_poly.type
_entity_poly.pdbx_seq_one_letter_code
_entity_poly.pdbx_strand_id
1 'polypeptide(L)'
;MERFLEAWRINPLKGLLGSRRGSLAVGYLFLLARRILFKRKSSALTASMAVAATIFLIVFNGVVFGGVLNAIHRDLGAFQYGHLEVINEKEGLIDKPYRQVVAALMSHPLVEAAAPRLEALTEVSHLTSSGVKTLYEVRTFGVDPVLESRASLILQSVVSGQPELSKNMVLLGGDLAEDLGVTGPGSLVKVKVKRL
;
A
#
# COMPACT_ATOMS: atom_id res chain seq x y z
N MET A 1 5.78 47.83 -60.87
CA MET A 1 5.73 46.63 -60.00
C MET A 1 6.87 45.70 -60.42
N GLU A 2 8.10 46.21 -60.34
CA GLU A 2 9.32 45.67 -61.02
C GLU A 2 10.57 46.02 -60.17
N ARG A 3 10.42 46.09 -58.83
CA ARG A 3 11.54 46.40 -57.90
C ARG A 3 11.58 45.49 -56.68
N PHE A 4 10.91 44.34 -56.72
CA PHE A 4 10.79 43.43 -55.57
C PHE A 4 11.39 42.03 -55.79
N LEU A 5 12.09 41.78 -56.92
CA LEU A 5 12.59 40.44 -57.27
C LEU A 5 14.10 40.35 -57.59
N GLU A 6 14.93 41.27 -57.11
CA GLU A 6 16.40 41.18 -57.27
C GLU A 6 17.18 40.85 -55.98
N ALA A 7 16.51 40.52 -54.88
CA ALA A 7 17.20 40.29 -53.59
C ALA A 7 17.60 38.83 -53.32
N TRP A 8 17.36 37.88 -54.22
CA TRP A 8 17.54 36.43 -53.94
C TRP A 8 18.76 35.77 -54.61
N ARG A 9 19.80 36.53 -54.99
CA ARG A 9 21.02 35.96 -55.56
C ARG A 9 22.27 36.19 -54.71
N ILE A 10 22.33 35.63 -53.50
CA ILE A 10 23.59 35.46 -52.75
C ILE A 10 23.66 34.08 -52.08
N ASN A 11 24.24 33.15 -52.84
CA ASN A 11 25.17 32.06 -52.47
C ASN A 11 25.19 31.52 -51.00
N PRO A 12 24.86 30.23 -50.76
CA PRO A 12 24.85 29.61 -49.44
C PRO A 12 26.24 29.06 -49.06
N LEU A 13 27.25 29.91 -48.94
CA LEU A 13 28.60 29.50 -48.50
C LEU A 13 29.24 30.47 -47.49
N LYS A 14 28.43 31.12 -46.65
CA LYS A 14 28.89 31.93 -45.50
C LYS A 14 28.41 31.42 -44.13
N GLY A 15 27.95 30.17 -44.04
CA GLY A 15 27.43 29.56 -42.79
C GLY A 15 28.43 28.72 -41.99
N LEU A 16 29.62 28.43 -42.52
CA LEU A 16 30.50 27.38 -41.96
C LEU A 16 31.75 27.89 -41.22
N LEU A 17 31.81 29.19 -40.89
CA LEU A 17 32.91 29.79 -40.10
C LEU A 17 32.49 30.37 -38.74
N GLY A 18 31.20 30.28 -38.37
CA GLY A 18 30.66 30.79 -37.09
C GLY A 18 30.67 29.77 -35.92
N SER A 19 30.75 28.48 -36.20
CA SER A 19 30.58 27.41 -35.19
C SER A 19 31.77 27.30 -34.21
N ARG A 20 33.00 27.57 -34.66
CA ARG A 20 34.20 27.53 -33.77
C ARG A 20 34.26 28.68 -32.77
N ARG A 21 33.72 29.87 -33.09
CA ARG A 21 33.73 31.02 -32.18
C ARG A 21 32.73 30.88 -31.02
N GLY A 22 31.56 30.29 -31.26
CA GLY A 22 30.58 29.99 -30.21
C GLY A 22 31.10 28.99 -29.18
N SER A 23 31.76 27.92 -29.64
CA SER A 23 32.40 26.93 -28.74
C SER A 23 33.50 27.53 -27.87
N LEU A 24 34.35 28.40 -28.45
CA LEU A 24 35.41 29.10 -27.70
C LEU A 24 34.84 30.12 -26.70
N ALA A 25 33.76 30.82 -27.05
CA ALA A 25 33.09 31.76 -26.16
C ALA A 25 32.42 31.05 -24.96
N VAL A 26 31.74 29.93 -25.20
CA VAL A 26 31.14 29.10 -24.14
C VAL A 26 32.23 28.52 -23.23
N GLY A 27 33.34 28.04 -23.79
CA GLY A 27 34.49 27.58 -23.02
C GLY A 27 35.09 28.68 -22.15
N TYR A 28 35.24 29.89 -22.68
CA TYR A 28 35.73 31.04 -21.92
C TYR A 28 34.78 31.45 -20.79
N LEU A 29 33.46 31.51 -21.06
CA LEU A 29 32.44 31.80 -20.05
C LEU A 29 32.41 30.75 -18.94
N PHE A 30 32.60 29.47 -19.29
CA PHE A 30 32.69 28.37 -18.33
C PHE A 30 33.92 28.51 -17.41
N LEU A 31 35.09 28.82 -17.96
CA LEU A 31 36.31 29.06 -17.18
C LEU A 31 36.17 30.27 -16.25
N LEU A 32 35.50 31.33 -16.70
CA LEU A 32 35.23 32.52 -15.90
C LEU A 32 34.25 32.20 -14.75
N ALA A 33 33.15 31.50 -15.05
CA ALA A 33 32.17 31.05 -14.06
C ALA A 33 32.81 30.17 -12.98
N ARG A 34 33.64 29.19 -13.40
CA ARG A 34 34.42 28.34 -12.49
C ARG A 34 35.28 29.19 -11.55
N ARG A 35 36.02 30.18 -12.08
CA ARG A 35 36.90 31.04 -11.27
C ARG A 35 36.12 31.88 -10.24
N ILE A 36 34.94 32.38 -10.61
CA ILE A 36 34.06 33.14 -9.69
C ILE A 36 33.53 32.21 -8.59
N LEU A 37 33.12 30.99 -8.94
CA LEU A 37 32.63 29.99 -7.99
C LEU A 37 33.69 29.64 -6.93
N PHE A 38 34.95 29.45 -7.36
CA PHE A 38 36.07 29.18 -6.45
C PHE A 38 36.52 30.38 -5.61
N LYS A 39 36.15 31.61 -5.98
CA LYS A 39 36.38 32.80 -5.15
C LYS A 39 35.30 33.00 -4.08
N ARG A 40 34.05 32.57 -4.34
CA ARG A 40 32.92 32.68 -3.40
C ARG A 40 32.50 31.31 -2.85
N LYS A 41 33.47 30.56 -2.32
CA LYS A 41 33.30 29.15 -1.89
C LYS A 41 32.16 28.93 -0.89
N SER A 42 32.02 29.80 0.11
CA SER A 42 30.97 29.68 1.13
C SER A 42 29.56 29.85 0.53
N SER A 43 29.37 30.90 -0.28
CA SER A 43 28.08 31.17 -0.93
C SER A 43 27.69 30.10 -1.95
N ALA A 44 28.65 29.60 -2.74
CA ALA A 44 28.40 28.52 -3.68
C ALA A 44 28.05 27.19 -2.97
N LEU A 45 28.69 26.91 -1.83
CA LEU A 45 28.42 25.73 -1.01
C LEU A 45 27.01 25.79 -0.39
N THR A 46 26.63 26.94 0.18
CA THR A 46 25.29 27.09 0.78
C THR A 46 24.19 26.98 -0.28
N ALA A 47 24.40 27.57 -1.46
CA ALA A 47 23.45 27.47 -2.57
C ALA A 47 23.33 26.03 -3.08
N SER A 48 24.45 25.31 -3.25
CA SER A 48 24.40 23.91 -3.70
C SER A 48 23.80 22.98 -2.65
N MET A 49 24.06 23.19 -1.36
CA MET A 49 23.44 22.43 -0.27
C MET A 49 21.92 22.67 -0.22
N ALA A 50 21.45 23.89 -0.42
CA ALA A 50 20.01 24.19 -0.45
C ALA A 50 19.31 23.47 -1.62
N VAL A 51 19.91 23.46 -2.80
CA VAL A 51 19.40 22.73 -3.97
C VAL A 51 19.41 21.22 -3.71
N ALA A 52 20.51 20.68 -3.16
CA ALA A 52 20.62 19.27 -2.81
C ALA A 52 19.57 18.84 -1.77
N ALA A 53 19.36 19.65 -0.72
CA ALA A 53 18.35 19.40 0.30
C ALA A 53 16.93 19.42 -0.28
N THR A 54 16.65 20.33 -1.23
CA THR A 54 15.34 20.41 -1.89
C THR A 54 15.07 19.18 -2.76
N ILE A 55 16.04 18.77 -3.57
CA ILE A 55 15.92 17.56 -4.40
C ILE A 55 15.76 16.33 -3.51
N PHE A 56 16.57 16.23 -2.46
CA PHE A 56 16.47 15.14 -1.49
C PHE A 56 15.08 15.08 -0.86
N LEU A 57 14.52 16.21 -0.43
CA LEU A 57 13.20 16.26 0.19
C LEU A 57 12.09 15.82 -0.78
N ILE A 58 12.16 16.25 -2.05
CA ILE A 58 11.20 15.82 -3.08
C ILE A 58 11.27 14.31 -3.31
N VAL A 59 12.48 13.77 -3.50
CA VAL A 59 12.68 12.33 -3.76
C VAL A 59 12.33 11.49 -2.54
N PHE A 60 12.78 11.91 -1.35
CA PHE A 60 12.49 11.23 -0.10
C PHE A 60 10.99 11.15 0.15
N ASN A 61 10.27 12.27 0.01
CA ASN A 61 8.82 12.26 0.14
C ASN A 61 8.17 11.34 -0.90
N GLY A 62 8.59 11.40 -2.17
CA GLY A 62 8.05 10.52 -3.21
C GLY A 62 8.26 9.02 -2.92
N VAL A 63 9.45 8.64 -2.47
CA VAL A 63 9.78 7.25 -2.13
C VAL A 63 9.06 6.78 -0.87
N VAL A 64 9.01 7.61 0.18
CA VAL A 64 8.35 7.25 1.44
C VAL A 64 6.84 7.15 1.23
N PHE A 65 6.21 8.17 0.66
CA PHE A 65 4.76 8.13 0.40
C PHE A 65 4.40 7.06 -0.62
N GLY A 66 5.20 6.87 -1.68
CA GLY A 66 4.99 5.78 -2.63
C GLY A 66 5.12 4.41 -2.00
N GLY A 67 6.11 4.21 -1.13
CA GLY A 67 6.28 2.97 -0.36
C GLY A 67 5.12 2.68 0.57
N VAL A 68 4.67 3.69 1.32
CA VAL A 68 3.51 3.59 2.21
C VAL A 68 2.23 3.32 1.42
N LEU A 69 1.96 4.05 0.34
CA LEU A 69 0.77 3.85 -0.49
C LEU A 69 0.76 2.47 -1.16
N ASN A 70 1.91 1.97 -1.60
CA ASN A 70 2.02 0.63 -2.17
C ASN A 70 1.80 -0.45 -1.11
N ALA A 71 2.33 -0.26 0.11
CA ALA A 71 2.06 -1.16 1.22
C ALA A 71 0.57 -1.17 1.57
N ILE A 72 -0.06 0.01 1.70
CA ILE A 72 -1.50 0.14 1.95
C ILE A 72 -2.31 -0.53 0.84
N HIS A 73 -1.99 -0.32 -0.44
CA HIS A 73 -2.70 -0.98 -1.54
C HIS A 73 -2.52 -2.49 -1.54
N ARG A 74 -1.33 -2.99 -1.21
CA ARG A 74 -1.09 -4.43 -1.09
C ARG A 74 -1.87 -5.03 0.09
N ASP A 75 -1.87 -4.34 1.23
CA ASP A 75 -2.48 -4.83 2.45
C ASP A 75 -4.01 -4.73 2.36
N LEU A 76 -4.56 -3.65 1.80
CA LEU A 76 -6.00 -3.54 1.46
C LEU A 76 -6.40 -4.50 0.32
N GLY A 77 -5.52 -4.69 -0.66
CA GLY A 77 -5.68 -5.63 -1.77
C GLY A 77 -5.82 -7.08 -1.31
N ALA A 78 -5.08 -7.46 -0.28
CA ALA A 78 -5.09 -8.81 0.27
C ALA A 78 -6.32 -9.10 1.15
N PHE A 79 -6.95 -8.08 1.74
CA PHE A 79 -7.99 -8.29 2.76
C PHE A 79 -9.38 -7.74 2.43
N GLN A 80 -9.52 -6.68 1.61
CA GLN A 80 -10.82 -5.98 1.48
C GLN A 80 -11.13 -5.34 0.11
N TYR A 81 -10.26 -5.41 -0.89
CA TYR A 81 -10.53 -4.71 -2.15
C TYR A 81 -11.66 -5.37 -2.95
N GLY A 82 -12.80 -4.69 -3.02
CA GLY A 82 -14.00 -5.14 -3.74
C GLY A 82 -15.03 -5.90 -2.88
N HIS A 83 -14.78 -6.09 -1.58
CA HIS A 83 -15.78 -6.67 -0.68
C HIS A 83 -16.80 -5.62 -0.24
N LEU A 84 -18.08 -5.97 -0.31
CA LEU A 84 -19.18 -5.16 0.23
C LEU A 84 -19.65 -5.80 1.53
N GLU A 85 -19.66 -5.01 2.60
CA GLU A 85 -20.21 -5.44 3.88
C GLU A 85 -21.69 -5.04 3.96
N VAL A 86 -22.56 -6.01 4.22
CA VAL A 86 -24.00 -5.78 4.41
C VAL A 86 -24.31 -5.92 5.89
N ILE A 87 -24.47 -4.80 6.57
CA ILE A 87 -24.80 -4.73 7.99
C ILE A 87 -26.18 -4.12 8.20
N ASN A 88 -26.86 -4.55 9.26
CA ASN A 88 -28.04 -3.84 9.76
C ASN A 88 -27.57 -2.81 10.79
N GLU A 89 -27.40 -1.56 10.36
CA GLU A 89 -26.89 -0.48 11.21
C GLU A 89 -27.76 -0.18 12.44
N LYS A 90 -29.05 -0.50 12.40
CA LYS A 90 -29.99 -0.16 13.49
C LYS A 90 -29.99 -1.18 14.61
N GLU A 91 -29.96 -2.47 14.27
CA GLU A 91 -30.15 -3.55 15.23
C GLU A 91 -28.89 -4.41 15.41
N GLY A 92 -27.86 -4.21 14.58
CA GLY A 92 -26.62 -5.00 14.59
C GLY A 92 -26.81 -6.46 14.15
N LEU A 93 -28.06 -6.90 13.97
CA LEU A 93 -28.44 -8.25 13.58
C LEU A 93 -29.33 -8.20 12.34
N ILE A 94 -29.15 -9.20 11.48
CA ILE A 94 -30.00 -9.36 10.30
C ILE A 94 -31.17 -10.27 10.69
N ASP A 95 -32.39 -9.74 10.71
CA ASP A 95 -33.61 -10.49 11.09
C ASP A 95 -34.01 -11.58 10.08
N LYS A 96 -33.34 -11.62 8.94
CA LYS A 96 -33.55 -12.62 7.90
C LYS A 96 -32.55 -13.77 8.06
N PRO A 97 -32.96 -15.02 7.75
CA PRO A 97 -32.02 -16.13 7.71
C PRO A 97 -30.87 -15.83 6.75
N TYR A 98 -29.62 -15.98 7.22
CA TYR A 98 -28.41 -15.66 6.44
C TYR A 98 -28.42 -16.28 5.04
N ARG A 99 -28.95 -17.50 4.90
CA ARG A 99 -29.06 -18.22 3.62
C ARG A 99 -29.87 -17.47 2.57
N GLN A 100 -30.94 -16.78 2.98
CA GLN A 100 -31.77 -16.01 2.05
C GLN A 100 -31.03 -14.77 1.56
N VAL A 101 -30.31 -14.10 2.44
CA VAL A 101 -29.53 -12.90 2.12
C VAL A 101 -28.37 -13.25 1.19
N VAL A 102 -27.62 -14.31 1.52
CA VAL A 102 -26.52 -14.81 0.68
C VAL A 102 -27.06 -15.21 -0.70
N ALA A 103 -28.15 -15.98 -0.78
CA ALA A 103 -28.74 -16.38 -2.06
C ALA A 103 -29.19 -15.18 -2.91
N ALA A 104 -29.79 -14.16 -2.29
CA ALA A 104 -30.19 -12.95 -2.99
C ALA A 104 -28.99 -12.17 -3.54
N LEU A 105 -27.91 -12.03 -2.77
CA LEU A 105 -26.68 -11.37 -3.23
C LEU A 105 -26.02 -12.16 -4.36
N MET A 106 -25.90 -13.47 -4.21
CA MET A 106 -25.33 -14.37 -5.22
C MET A 106 -26.13 -14.42 -6.53
N SER A 107 -27.39 -13.97 -6.54
CA SER A 107 -28.20 -13.88 -7.77
C SER A 107 -27.82 -12.68 -8.65
N HIS A 108 -27.10 -11.70 -8.10
CA HIS A 108 -26.71 -10.50 -8.83
C HIS A 108 -25.47 -10.78 -9.70
N PRO A 109 -25.46 -10.39 -11.00
CA PRO A 109 -24.40 -10.76 -11.93
C PRO A 109 -23.02 -10.14 -11.62
N LEU A 110 -22.97 -9.10 -10.80
CA LEU A 110 -21.73 -8.46 -10.35
C LEU A 110 -21.17 -9.05 -9.05
N VAL A 111 -21.89 -9.97 -8.40
CA VAL A 111 -21.45 -10.60 -7.16
C VAL A 111 -20.83 -11.95 -7.49
N GLU A 112 -19.52 -12.06 -7.31
CA GLU A 112 -18.79 -13.31 -7.53
C GLU A 112 -19.06 -14.33 -6.41
N ALA A 113 -19.02 -13.87 -5.16
CA ALA A 113 -19.19 -14.69 -3.98
C ALA A 113 -19.70 -13.86 -2.78
N ALA A 114 -20.42 -14.50 -1.86
CA ALA A 114 -20.90 -13.90 -0.63
C ALA A 114 -20.83 -14.92 0.50
N ALA A 115 -20.34 -14.49 1.67
CA ALA A 115 -20.22 -15.32 2.86
C ALA A 115 -20.78 -14.58 4.09
N PRO A 116 -21.52 -15.28 4.97
CA PRO A 116 -21.97 -14.70 6.23
C PRO A 116 -20.81 -14.65 7.24
N ARG A 117 -20.71 -13.56 7.99
CA ARG A 117 -19.76 -13.41 9.09
C ARG A 117 -20.46 -12.96 10.36
N LEU A 118 -19.99 -13.44 11.50
CA LEU A 118 -20.40 -13.00 12.83
C LEU A 118 -19.22 -12.34 13.51
N GLU A 119 -19.33 -11.07 13.84
CA GLU A 119 -18.29 -10.36 14.57
C GLU A 119 -18.61 -10.33 16.07
N ALA A 120 -17.61 -10.58 16.91
CA ALA A 120 -17.70 -10.42 18.35
C ALA A 120 -16.37 -9.97 18.95
N LEU A 121 -16.44 -9.25 20.07
CA LEU A 121 -15.28 -8.98 20.92
C LEU A 121 -15.14 -10.10 21.94
N THR A 122 -13.96 -10.73 21.99
CA THR A 122 -13.72 -11.89 22.83
C THR A 122 -12.49 -11.70 23.71
N GLU A 123 -12.46 -12.47 24.80
CA GLU A 123 -11.29 -12.68 25.63
C GLU A 123 -10.62 -13.97 25.18
N VAL A 124 -9.34 -13.90 24.85
CA VAL A 124 -8.57 -15.03 24.32
C VAL A 124 -7.42 -15.33 25.28
N SER A 125 -7.33 -16.59 25.71
CA SER A 125 -6.33 -17.03 26.68
C SER A 125 -5.60 -18.28 26.21
N HIS A 126 -4.30 -18.31 26.46
CA HIS A 126 -3.41 -19.42 26.11
C HIS A 126 -2.52 -19.75 27.31
N LEU A 127 -2.33 -21.05 27.58
CA LEU A 127 -1.45 -21.53 28.64
C LEU A 127 -0.03 -21.67 28.07
N THR A 128 0.90 -20.88 28.58
CA THR A 128 2.33 -20.97 28.27
C THR A 128 3.09 -21.60 29.44
N SER A 129 4.38 -21.88 29.22
CA SER A 129 5.29 -22.34 30.29
C SER A 129 5.45 -21.34 31.44
N SER A 130 5.18 -20.05 31.19
CA SER A 130 5.26 -18.96 32.18
C SER A 130 3.94 -18.63 32.87
N GLY A 131 2.83 -19.28 32.50
CA GLY A 131 1.51 -19.06 33.08
C GLY A 131 0.42 -18.91 32.03
N VAL A 132 -0.75 -18.38 32.43
CA VAL A 132 -1.84 -18.10 31.49
C VAL A 132 -1.69 -16.68 30.97
N LYS A 133 -1.51 -16.53 29.66
CA LYS A 133 -1.53 -15.22 28.99
C LYS A 133 -2.93 -14.98 28.45
N THR A 134 -3.51 -13.83 28.79
CA THR A 134 -4.90 -13.47 28.42
C THR A 134 -4.90 -12.10 27.77
N LEU A 135 -5.58 -12.01 26.62
CA LEU A 135 -5.83 -10.77 25.90
C LEU A 135 -7.32 -10.50 25.87
N TYR A 136 -7.67 -9.23 26.01
CA TYR A 136 -9.06 -8.76 26.07
C TYR A 136 -9.39 -8.00 24.79
N GLU A 137 -10.69 -7.91 24.48
CA GLU A 137 -11.22 -7.13 23.36
C GLU A 137 -10.65 -7.56 21.99
N VAL A 138 -10.36 -8.86 21.85
CA VAL A 138 -9.91 -9.45 20.60
C VAL A 138 -11.09 -9.56 19.65
N ARG A 139 -11.02 -8.84 18.52
CA ARG A 139 -12.02 -8.95 17.45
C ARG A 139 -11.96 -10.35 16.83
N THR A 140 -13.06 -11.06 16.90
CA THR A 140 -13.18 -12.46 16.46
C THR A 140 -14.29 -12.58 15.43
N PHE A 141 -14.04 -13.36 14.39
CA PHE A 141 -15.00 -13.60 13.32
C PHE A 141 -15.42 -15.07 13.30
N GLY A 142 -16.71 -15.33 13.41
CA GLY A 142 -17.32 -16.61 13.05
C GLY A 142 -17.62 -16.62 11.55
N VAL A 143 -17.14 -17.64 10.84
CA VAL A 143 -17.27 -17.76 9.39
C VAL A 143 -17.82 -19.12 8.99
N ASP A 144 -18.52 -19.18 7.86
CA ASP A 144 -18.82 -20.46 7.18
C ASP A 144 -17.62 -20.82 6.28
N PRO A 145 -16.86 -21.89 6.59
CA PRO A 145 -15.61 -22.18 5.87
C PRO A 145 -15.81 -22.47 4.39
N VAL A 146 -16.97 -23.02 4.01
CA VAL A 146 -17.26 -23.36 2.61
C VAL A 146 -17.52 -22.09 1.81
N LEU A 147 -18.36 -21.19 2.32
CA LEU A 147 -18.68 -19.93 1.65
C LEU A 147 -17.53 -18.92 1.71
N GLU A 148 -16.83 -18.86 2.85
CA GLU A 148 -15.71 -17.93 3.08
C GLU A 148 -14.54 -18.21 2.12
N SER A 149 -14.26 -19.48 1.80
CA SER A 149 -13.20 -19.86 0.85
C SER A 149 -13.40 -19.30 -0.57
N ARG A 150 -14.65 -18.97 -0.93
CA ARG A 150 -15.01 -18.39 -2.23
C ARG A 150 -15.11 -16.87 -2.16
N ALA A 151 -15.54 -16.34 -1.02
CA ALA A 151 -15.75 -14.92 -0.83
C ALA A 151 -14.48 -14.17 -0.42
N SER A 152 -13.45 -14.86 0.08
CA SER A 152 -12.28 -14.24 0.72
C SER A 152 -11.03 -15.10 0.56
N LEU A 153 -9.87 -14.43 0.58
CA LEU A 153 -8.56 -15.07 0.54
C LEU A 153 -8.01 -15.40 1.94
N ILE A 154 -8.76 -15.14 3.01
CA ILE A 154 -8.30 -15.31 4.40
C ILE A 154 -7.85 -16.75 4.74
N LEU A 155 -8.47 -17.76 4.13
CA LEU A 155 -8.07 -19.16 4.32
C LEU A 155 -6.82 -19.53 3.51
N GLN A 156 -6.46 -18.72 2.50
CA GLN A 156 -5.25 -18.90 1.71
C GLN A 156 -4.04 -18.19 2.36
N SER A 157 -4.27 -17.23 3.26
CA SER A 157 -3.21 -16.52 3.99
C SER A 157 -2.66 -17.28 5.20
N VAL A 158 -3.00 -18.56 5.37
CA VAL A 158 -2.53 -19.38 6.50
C VAL A 158 -1.06 -19.73 6.30
N VAL A 159 -0.20 -19.21 7.19
CA VAL A 159 1.26 -19.42 7.14
C VAL A 159 1.69 -20.73 7.82
N SER A 160 0.94 -21.19 8.83
CA SER A 160 1.26 -22.38 9.61
C SER A 160 -0.02 -23.10 10.06
N GLY A 161 -0.02 -24.43 10.01
CA GLY A 161 -1.19 -25.26 10.29
C GLY A 161 -1.98 -25.65 9.05
N GLN A 162 -3.25 -26.01 9.23
CA GLN A 162 -4.16 -26.38 8.15
C GLN A 162 -5.17 -25.26 7.90
N PRO A 163 -5.45 -24.90 6.63
CA PRO A 163 -6.42 -23.87 6.29
C PRO A 163 -7.88 -24.33 6.42
N GLU A 164 -8.10 -25.64 6.54
CA GLU A 164 -9.42 -26.26 6.67
C GLU A 164 -9.99 -26.02 8.06
N LEU A 165 -10.87 -25.01 8.17
CA LEU A 165 -11.61 -24.73 9.39
C LEU A 165 -12.72 -25.77 9.59
N SER A 166 -12.68 -26.44 10.74
CA SER A 166 -13.78 -27.28 11.23
C SER A 166 -14.23 -26.83 12.62
N LYS A 167 -15.22 -27.53 13.19
CA LYS A 167 -15.80 -27.15 14.48
C LYS A 167 -14.71 -27.13 15.57
N ASN A 168 -14.67 -26.06 16.36
CA ASN A 168 -13.67 -25.81 17.43
C ASN A 168 -12.24 -25.56 16.94
N MET A 169 -12.03 -25.33 15.65
CA MET A 169 -10.77 -24.79 15.14
C MET A 169 -10.84 -23.27 15.06
N VAL A 170 -9.69 -22.62 15.22
CA VAL A 170 -9.56 -21.17 15.11
C VAL A 170 -8.27 -20.86 14.36
N LEU A 171 -8.34 -19.86 13.49
CA LEU A 171 -7.15 -19.24 12.92
C LEU A 171 -6.80 -18.01 13.75
N LEU A 172 -5.54 -17.88 14.11
CA LEU A 172 -5.03 -16.73 14.87
C LEU A 172 -4.24 -15.84 13.92
N GLY A 173 -4.43 -14.52 14.05
CA GLY A 173 -3.54 -13.56 13.41
C GLY A 173 -2.11 -13.73 13.92
N GLY A 174 -1.11 -13.48 13.07
CA GLY A 174 0.31 -13.64 13.42
C GLY A 174 0.67 -12.86 14.68
N ASP A 175 0.30 -11.58 14.73
CA ASP A 175 0.55 -10.69 15.87
C ASP A 175 -0.14 -11.20 17.15
N LEU A 176 -1.38 -11.68 17.03
CA LEU A 176 -2.13 -12.25 18.16
C LEU A 176 -1.49 -13.54 18.68
N ALA A 177 -0.98 -14.39 17.78
CA ALA A 177 -0.29 -15.62 18.15
C ALA A 177 1.02 -15.33 18.88
N GLU A 178 1.79 -14.36 18.42
CA GLU A 178 3.02 -13.88 19.08
C GLU A 178 2.70 -13.29 20.46
N ASP A 179 1.68 -12.42 20.53
CA ASP A 179 1.21 -11.83 21.77
C ASP A 179 0.61 -12.86 22.73
N LEU A 180 0.14 -14.02 22.30
CA LEU A 180 -0.30 -15.11 23.18
C LEU A 180 0.82 -16.11 23.52
N GLY A 181 1.98 -15.99 22.88
CA GLY A 181 3.07 -16.95 23.01
C GLY A 181 2.72 -18.32 22.42
N VAL A 182 1.91 -18.35 21.36
CA VAL A 182 1.55 -19.57 20.64
C VAL A 182 2.70 -19.93 19.70
N THR A 183 3.35 -21.07 19.95
CA THR A 183 4.57 -21.47 19.24
C THR A 183 4.31 -22.36 18.02
N GLY A 184 3.09 -22.84 17.81
CA GLY A 184 2.77 -23.69 16.67
C GLY A 184 1.28 -24.09 16.56
N PRO A 185 0.92 -24.75 15.45
CA PRO A 185 -0.44 -25.25 15.23
C PRO A 185 -0.77 -26.36 16.22
N GLY A 186 -2.07 -26.50 16.55
CA GLY A 186 -2.56 -27.50 17.50
C GLY A 186 -2.56 -27.05 18.97
N SER A 187 -2.08 -25.83 19.27
CA SER A 187 -2.21 -25.24 20.59
C SER A 187 -3.67 -25.01 20.98
N LEU A 188 -3.98 -25.29 22.25
CA LEU A 188 -5.31 -25.07 22.81
C LEU A 188 -5.43 -23.62 23.28
N VAL A 189 -6.36 -22.91 22.68
CA VAL A 189 -6.70 -21.53 23.05
C VAL A 189 -8.13 -21.50 23.56
N LYS A 190 -8.33 -20.81 24.68
CA LYS A 190 -9.65 -20.60 25.26
C LYS A 190 -10.17 -19.24 24.82
N VAL A 191 -11.26 -19.27 24.06
CA VAL A 191 -11.98 -18.09 23.60
C VAL A 191 -13.26 -17.94 24.41
N LYS A 192 -13.43 -16.79 25.04
CA LYS A 192 -14.63 -16.42 25.79
C LYS A 192 -15.29 -15.23 25.13
N VAL A 193 -16.45 -15.46 24.54
CA VAL A 193 -17.23 -14.40 23.92
C VAL A 193 -17.84 -13.53 25.02
N LYS A 194 -17.54 -12.23 25.00
CA LYS A 194 -18.21 -11.28 25.88
C LYS A 194 -19.63 -11.12 25.35
N ARG A 195 -20.64 -11.43 26.16
CA ARG A 195 -22.02 -11.07 25.82
C ARG A 195 -22.08 -9.55 25.74
N LEU A 196 -22.44 -9.03 24.57
CA LEU A 196 -22.89 -7.65 24.40
C LEU A 196 -24.22 -7.46 25.13
#